data_AF-A0A3S0MBX5-F1
#
_entry.id   AF-A0A3S0MBX5-F1
#
_cell.length_a   1.000
_cell.length_b   1.000
_cell.length_c   1.000
_cell.angle_alpha   90.00
_cell.angle_beta   90.00
_cell.angle_gamma   90.00
#
_symmetry.space_group_name_H-M   'P 1'
#
loop_
_entity.id
_entity.type
_entity.pdbx_description
1 polymer ?
#
loop_
_entity_poly.entity_id
_entity_poly.type
_entity_poly.pdbx_seq_one_letter_code
_entity_poly.pdbx_strand_id
1 'polypeptide(L)' 'MMSVLFPPMTKYWFYNRIKALLVALNCYIIGYQTALKWLKDRKERKLEFDDIAHYQKIIVALTETDQLMTAIYKIGIEYV' A
#
# COMPACT_ATOMS: atom_id res chain seq x y z
N MET A 1 37.31 -7.74 2.03
CA MET A 1 36.49 -8.70 1.26
C MET A 1 35.03 -8.47 1.68
N MET A 2 34.16 -8.09 0.73
CA MET A 2 32.87 -7.42 0.94
C MET A 2 31.86 -8.21 1.81
N SER A 3 31.47 -7.68 2.96
CA SER A 3 30.35 -8.18 3.78
C SER A 3 29.44 -7.06 4.33
N VAL A 4 29.32 -5.94 3.59
CA VAL A 4 28.43 -4.81 3.94
C VAL A 4 27.48 -4.48 2.78
N LEU A 5 26.77 -5.49 2.26
CA LEU A 5 25.80 -5.32 1.16
C LEU A 5 24.50 -6.08 1.47
N PHE A 6 23.86 -5.78 2.61
CA PHE A 6 22.40 -5.73 2.81
C PHE A 6 22.16 -5.61 4.33
N PRO A 7 21.71 -4.46 4.87
CA PRO A 7 21.29 -4.41 6.26
C PRO A 7 20.11 -5.38 6.47
N PRO A 8 20.04 -6.10 7.61
CA PRO A 8 18.91 -6.99 7.90
C PRO A 8 17.65 -6.15 7.90
N MET A 9 16.68 -6.57 7.09
CA MET A 9 15.35 -5.97 6.92
C MET A 9 14.80 -5.56 8.30
N THR A 10 14.93 -4.26 8.60
CA THR A 10 14.82 -3.80 9.99
C THR A 10 13.38 -4.00 10.48
N LYS A 11 13.20 -4.20 11.79
CA LYS A 11 11.87 -4.35 12.43
C LYS A 11 10.92 -3.21 12.01
N TYR A 12 11.47 -2.01 11.78
CA TYR A 12 10.79 -0.84 11.25
C TYR A 12 10.35 -0.99 9.79
N TRP A 13 11.19 -1.55 8.92
CA TRP A 13 10.84 -1.80 7.52
C TRP A 13 9.64 -2.76 7.42
N PHE A 14 9.67 -3.85 8.19
CA PHE A 14 8.59 -4.82 8.22
C PHE A 14 7.29 -4.22 8.78
N TYR A 15 7.40 -3.46 9.89
CA TYR A 15 6.26 -2.74 10.47
C TYR A 15 5.62 -1.76 9.48
N ASN A 16 6.43 -0.96 8.78
CA ASN A 16 5.95 -0.01 7.78
C ASN A 16 5.26 -0.73 6.60
N ARG A 17 5.78 -1.88 6.18
CA ARG A 17 5.17 -2.71 5.12
C ARG A 17 3.81 -3.28 5.55
N ILE A 18 3.68 -3.76 6.79
CA ILE A 18 2.41 -4.22 7.36
C ILE A 18 1.42 -3.06 7.50
N LYS A 19 1.88 -1.92 8.02
CA LYS A 19 1.04 -0.72 8.19
C LYS A 19 0.51 -0.22 6.85
N ALA A 20 1.36 -0.17 5.82
CA ALA A 20 0.97 0.16 4.45
C ALA A 20 -0.11 -0.78 3.92
N LEU A 21 0.05 -2.09 4.15
CA LEU A 21 -0.95 -3.08 3.76
C LEU A 21 -2.29 -2.86 4.48
N LEU A 22 -2.27 -2.60 5.79
CA LEU A 22 -3.50 -2.34 6.57
C LEU A 22 -4.24 -1.08 6.10
N VAL A 23 -3.52 -0.01 5.76
CA VAL A 23 -4.11 1.21 5.21
C VAL A 23 -4.71 0.95 3.84
N ALA A 24 -3.95 0.36 2.92
CA ALA A 24 -4.43 0.06 1.56
C ALA A 24 -5.59 -0.94 1.55
N LEU A 25 -5.60 -1.89 2.50
CA LEU A 25 -6.75 -2.74 2.72
C LEU A 25 -7.92 -1.90 3.23
N ASN A 26 -7.79 -1.04 4.23
CA ASN A 26 -8.93 -0.28 4.76
C ASN A 26 -9.39 0.91 3.90
N CYS A 27 -8.71 1.25 2.80
CA CYS A 27 -9.11 2.31 1.88
C CYS A 27 -10.47 2.00 1.21
N TYR A 28 -11.54 2.59 1.74
CA TYR A 28 -12.88 2.57 1.18
C TYR A 28 -13.05 3.75 0.22
N ILE A 29 -12.46 3.65 -0.96
CA ILE A 29 -12.62 4.69 -2.00
C ILE A 29 -13.90 4.34 -2.78
N ILE A 30 -14.93 5.18 -2.63
CA ILE A 30 -16.20 5.09 -3.40
C ILE A 30 -16.89 3.73 -3.21
N GLY A 31 -17.12 3.32 -1.95
CA GLY A 31 -17.98 2.17 -1.62
C GLY A 31 -17.35 0.77 -1.82
N TYR A 32 -16.09 0.68 -2.27
CA TYR A 32 -15.40 -0.61 -2.43
C TYR A 32 -13.97 -0.59 -1.91
N GLN A 33 -13.55 -1.75 -1.40
CA GLN A 33 -12.20 -2.00 -0.91
C GLN A 33 -11.30 -2.44 -2.08
N THR A 34 -10.73 -1.47 -2.80
CA THR A 34 -10.08 -1.65 -4.12
C THR A 34 -9.02 -2.74 -4.14
N ALA A 35 -8.13 -2.79 -3.14
CA ALA A 35 -7.10 -3.82 -3.04
C ALA A 35 -7.66 -5.22 -2.78
N LEU A 36 -8.77 -5.34 -2.03
CA LEU A 36 -9.44 -6.62 -1.82
C LEU A 36 -10.20 -7.09 -3.05
N LYS A 37 -10.87 -6.18 -3.77
CA LYS A 37 -11.57 -6.53 -5.02
C LYS A 37 -10.59 -7.12 -6.03
N TRP A 38 -9.42 -6.49 -6.20
CA TRP A 38 -8.40 -6.97 -7.12
C TRP A 38 -7.95 -8.41 -6.83
N LEU A 39 -7.80 -8.77 -5.55
CA LEU A 39 -7.47 -10.13 -5.11
C LEU A 39 -8.65 -11.10 -5.29
N LYS A 40 -9.87 -10.68 -4.95
CA LYS A 40 -11.09 -11.49 -5.12
C LYS A 40 -11.30 -11.89 -6.58
N ASP A 41 -11.13 -10.94 -7.50
CA ASP A 41 -11.26 -11.16 -8.95
C ASP A 41 -10.21 -12.15 -9.51
N ARG A 42 -9.18 -12.49 -8.74
CA ARG A 42 -8.05 -13.33 -9.16
C ARG A 42 -7.83 -14.55 -8.25
N LYS A 43 -8.79 -14.87 -7.36
CA LYS A 43 -8.67 -15.96 -6.38
C LYS A 43 -8.50 -17.35 -7.01
N GLU A 44 -9.09 -17.57 -8.18
CA GLU A 44 -9.10 -18.85 -8.88
C GLU A 44 -7.90 -19.05 -9.84
N ARG A 45 -6.95 -18.12 -9.87
CA ARG A 45 -5.75 -18.24 -10.71
C ARG A 45 -4.47 -18.02 -9.92
N LYS A 46 -3.39 -18.64 -10.39
CA LYS A 46 -2.05 -18.36 -9.89
C LYS A 46 -1.65 -16.94 -10.27
N LEU A 47 -1.09 -16.20 -9.31
CA LEU A 47 -0.50 -14.89 -9.57
C LEU A 47 0.94 -15.08 -10.02
N GLU A 48 1.26 -14.54 -11.19
CA GLU A 48 2.63 -14.51 -11.67
C GLU A 48 3.39 -13.33 -11.03
N PHE A 49 4.70 -13.30 -11.20
CA PHE A 49 5.54 -12.26 -10.60
C PHE A 49 5.05 -10.83 -10.97
N ASP A 50 4.66 -10.62 -12.23
CA ASP A 50 4.15 -9.34 -12.70
C ASP A 50 2.82 -8.95 -12.06
N ASP A 51 1.95 -9.92 -11.77
CA ASP A 51 0.71 -9.68 -11.04
C ASP A 51 1.01 -9.21 -9.60
N ILE A 52 2.00 -9.82 -8.95
CA ILE A 52 2.43 -9.46 -7.59
C ILE A 52 3.07 -8.07 -7.59
N ALA A 53 3.93 -7.78 -8.56
CA ALA A 53 4.55 -6.47 -8.72
C ALA A 53 3.51 -5.38 -8.99
N HIS A 54 2.51 -5.67 -9.83
CA HIS A 54 1.40 -4.76 -10.10
C HIS A 54 0.55 -4.52 -8.83
N TYR A 55 0.25 -5.58 -8.09
CA TYR A 55 -0.48 -5.46 -6.82
C TYR A 55 0.27 -4.57 -5.81
N GLN A 56 1.59 -4.72 -5.72
CA GLN A 56 2.41 -3.84 -4.86
C GLN A 56 2.31 -2.36 -5.27
N LYS A 57 2.29 -2.07 -6.57
CA LYS A 57 2.08 -0.69 -7.06
C LYS A 57 0.71 -0.14 -6.66
N ILE A 58 -0.34 -0.97 -6.70
CA ILE A 58 -1.69 -0.59 -6.22
C ILE A 58 -1.62 -0.23 -4.73
N ILE A 59 -0.97 -1.07 -3.90
CA ILE A 59 -0.82 -0.81 -2.47
C ILE A 59 -0.08 0.51 -2.22
N VAL A 60 1.03 0.76 -2.91
CA VAL A 60 1.81 2.00 -2.79
C VAL A 60 0.95 3.21 -3.15
N ALA A 61 0.27 3.19 -4.30
CA ALA A 61 -0.58 4.30 -4.74
C ALA A 61 -1.71 4.61 -3.74
N LEU A 62 -2.35 3.58 -3.17
CA LEU A 62 -3.39 3.75 -2.15
C LEU A 62 -2.83 4.40 -0.88
N THR A 63 -1.66 3.95 -0.41
CA THR A 63 -1.03 4.54 0.77
C THR A 63 -0.54 5.96 0.55
N GLU A 64 0.00 6.28 -0.62
CA GLU A 64 0.40 7.64 -0.97
C GLU A 64 -0.81 8.57 -1.04
N THR A 65 -1.92 8.08 -1.60
CA THR A 65 -3.19 8.82 -1.64
C THR A 65 -3.70 9.12 -0.23
N ASP A 66 -3.71 8.14 0.66
CA ASP A 66 -4.11 8.33 2.07
C ASP A 66 -3.23 9.35 2.80
N GLN A 67 -1.92 9.30 2.58
CA GLN A 67 -0.96 10.26 3.14
C GLN A 67 -1.20 11.67 2.60
N LEU A 68 -1.41 11.83 1.29
CA LEU A 68 -1.69 13.11 0.66
C LEU A 68 -3.02 13.70 1.14
N MET A 69 -4.07 12.88 1.21
CA MET A 69 -5.38 13.29 1.72
C MET A 69 -5.26 13.77 3.17
N THR A 70 -4.54 13.02 4.01
CA THR A 70 -4.28 13.41 5.40
C THR A 70 -3.47 14.70 5.49
N ALA A 71 -2.47 14.88 4.61
CA ALA A 71 -1.69 16.11 4.54
C ALA A 71 -2.56 17.32 4.14
N ILE A 72 -3.44 17.16 3.14
CA ILE A 72 -4.38 18.19 2.70
C ILE A 72 -5.35 18.57 3.84
N TYR A 73 -5.94 17.57 4.53
CA TYR A 73 -6.81 17.82 5.68
C TYR A 73 -6.10 18.60 6.79
N LYS A 74 -4.83 18.28 7.07
CA LYS A 74 -4.02 19.00 8.08
C LYS A 74 -3.68 20.43 7.69
N ILE A 75 -3.53 20.69 6.39
CA ILE A 75 -3.28 22.04 5.87
C ILE A 75 -4.52 22.93 6.07
N GLY A 76 -5.71 22.35 6.31
CA GLY A 76 -6.89 23.10 6.73
C GLY A 76 -7.31 24.09 5.66
N ILE A 77 -7.64 23.59 4.46
CA ILE A 77 -8.41 24.39 3.52
C ILE A 77 -9.82 24.51 4.12
N GLU A 78 -9.99 25.50 5.01
CA GLU A 78 -11.29 26.06 5.34
C GLU A 78 -11.89 26.53 4.01
N TYR A 79 -12.83 25.76 3.49
CA TYR A 79 -13.72 26.26 2.47
C TYR A 79 -14.59 27.31 3.17
N VAL A 80 -14.24 28.58 2.94
CA VAL A 80 -15.06 29.76 3.24
C VAL A 80 -16.45 29.58 2.64
#